data_AF-A0A7K7DNN4-F1
#
_entry.id   AF-A0A7K7DNN4-F1
#
_cell.length_a   1.000
_cell.length_b   1.000
_cell.length_c   1.000
_cell.angle_alpha   90.00
_cell.angle_beta   90.00
_cell.angle_gamma   90.00
#
_symmetry.space_group_name_H-M   'P 1'
#
loop_
_entity.id
_entity.type
_entity.pdbx_description
1 polymer ?
#
loop_
_entity_poly.entity_id
_entity_poly.type
_entity_poly.pdbx_seq_one_letter_code
_entity_poly.pdbx_strand_id
1 'polypeptide(L)'
;SLLDTNRRFTAGLTTAGGVWSVFHAGVIGRGLKAQPGPGGRSPEELNRNTQTFLSLVLRCCRGSGPAEAAKAVAAALVEAVCPEAAGAELAWPPEELARATVERDLRIVRRFR
;
A
#
# COMPACT_ATOMS: atom_id res chain seq x y z
N SER A 1 -6.62 21.03 -20.63
CA SER A 1 -5.90 22.24 -20.17
C SER A 1 -6.59 22.84 -18.95
N LEU A 2 -5.90 23.63 -18.11
CA LEU A 2 -6.54 24.43 -17.04
C LEU A 2 -7.68 25.30 -17.59
N LEU A 3 -7.52 25.77 -18.83
CA LEU A 3 -8.54 26.53 -19.56
C LEU A 3 -9.86 25.75 -19.71
N ASP A 4 -9.80 24.46 -20.04
CA ASP A 4 -11.00 23.62 -20.26
C ASP A 4 -11.73 23.35 -18.94
N THR A 5 -10.97 23.13 -17.87
CA THR A 5 -11.49 22.96 -16.51
C THR A 5 -12.21 24.24 -16.06
N ASN A 6 -11.58 25.41 -16.23
CA ASN A 6 -12.19 26.69 -15.86
C ASN A 6 -13.46 26.98 -16.67
N ARG A 7 -13.46 26.70 -17.98
CA ARG A 7 -14.65 26.86 -18.83
C ARG A 7 -15.84 26.05 -18.33
N ARG A 8 -15.63 24.82 -17.86
CA ARG A 8 -16.69 23.99 -17.27
C ARG A 8 -17.23 24.57 -15.96
N PHE A 9 -16.35 25.09 -15.10
CA PHE A 9 -16.76 25.76 -13.86
C PHE A 9 -17.55 27.04 -14.13
N THR A 10 -17.10 27.87 -15.08
CA THR A 10 -17.79 29.10 -15.46
C THR A 10 -19.15 28.83 -16.12
N ALA A 11 -19.26 27.78 -16.94
CA ALA A 11 -20.52 27.41 -17.59
C ALA A 11 -21.60 26.89 -16.61
N GLY A 12 -21.20 26.32 -15.47
CA GLY A 12 -22.11 25.85 -14.42
C GLY A 12 -22.55 26.92 -13.42
N LEU A 13 -21.96 28.12 -13.47
CA LEU A 13 -22.32 29.27 -12.64
C LEU A 13 -23.46 30.04 -13.30
N THR A 14 -24.67 29.50 -13.28
CA THR A 14 -25.87 30.27 -13.65
C THR A 14 -26.30 31.15 -12.47
N THR A 15 -25.56 32.21 -12.18
CA THR A 15 -26.08 33.29 -11.32
C THR A 15 -26.84 34.26 -12.21
N ALA A 16 -28.16 34.08 -12.27
CA ALA A 16 -29.04 35.12 -12.78
C ALA A 16 -28.85 36.37 -11.89
N GLY A 17 -28.12 37.37 -12.40
CA GLY A 17 -27.90 38.64 -11.71
C GLY A 17 -26.64 38.71 -10.83
N GLY A 18 -25.45 38.53 -11.43
CA GLY A 18 -24.23 39.34 -11.26
C GLY A 18 -23.68 39.83 -9.89
N VAL A 19 -24.28 39.54 -8.72
CA VAL A 19 -23.93 40.25 -7.46
C VAL A 19 -23.84 39.36 -6.22
N TRP A 20 -23.96 38.03 -6.31
CA TRP A 20 -23.94 37.15 -5.12
C TRP A 20 -22.77 36.16 -5.07
N SER A 21 -22.29 35.89 -3.84
CA SER A 21 -21.30 34.84 -3.57
C SER A 21 -21.84 33.45 -3.94
N VAL A 22 -20.94 32.52 -4.25
CA VAL A 22 -21.29 31.10 -4.43
C VAL A 22 -21.90 30.50 -3.15
N PHE A 23 -22.79 29.51 -3.30
CA PHE A 23 -23.54 28.91 -2.18
C PHE A 23 -22.67 28.12 -1.19
N HIS A 24 -21.45 27.71 -1.57
CA HIS A 24 -20.53 26.95 -0.72
C HIS A 24 -19.25 27.74 -0.38
N ALA A 25 -18.67 27.49 0.79
CA ALA A 25 -17.41 28.12 1.24
C ALA A 25 -16.13 27.44 0.69
N GLY A 26 -16.28 26.46 -0.20
CA GLY A 26 -15.16 25.75 -0.84
C GLY A 26 -15.48 24.27 -1.05
N VAL A 27 -14.48 23.49 -1.43
CA VAL A 27 -14.56 22.02 -1.50
C VAL A 27 -13.49 21.41 -0.61
N ILE A 28 -13.83 20.31 0.07
CA ILE A 28 -12.84 19.52 0.82
C ILE A 28 -12.23 18.49 -0.14
N GLY A 29 -10.92 18.57 -0.34
CA GLY A 29 -10.19 17.64 -1.21
C GLY A 29 -10.51 17.82 -2.69
N ARG A 30 -10.61 16.70 -3.43
CA ARG A 30 -10.80 16.69 -4.89
C ARG A 30 -12.18 16.18 -5.34
N GLY A 31 -13.13 16.06 -4.41
CA GLY A 31 -14.45 15.49 -4.70
C GLY A 31 -14.40 13.98 -4.93
N LEU A 32 -15.24 13.47 -5.84
CA LEU A 32 -15.37 12.04 -6.12
C LEU A 32 -14.00 11.42 -6.49
N LYS A 33 -13.62 10.37 -5.76
CA LYS A 33 -12.38 9.63 -6.06
C LYS A 33 -12.53 8.98 -7.42
N ALA A 34 -11.53 9.16 -8.29
CA ALA A 34 -11.46 8.43 -9.55
C ALA A 34 -11.56 6.93 -9.25
N GLN A 35 -12.39 6.22 -10.02
CA GLN A 35 -12.47 4.77 -9.92
C GLN A 35 -11.06 4.21 -10.13
N PRO A 36 -10.63 3.23 -9.31
CA PRO A 36 -9.39 2.52 -9.58
C PRO A 36 -9.44 2.00 -11.02
N GLY A 37 -8.40 2.26 -11.80
CA GLY A 37 -8.37 1.88 -13.21
C GLY A 37 -8.59 0.37 -13.37
N PRO A 38 -9.27 -0.08 -14.44
CA PRO A 38 -9.40 -1.50 -14.75
C PRO A 38 -8.02 -2.02 -15.16
N GLY A 39 -7.30 -2.65 -14.23
CA GLY A 39 -5.90 -3.00 -14.46
C GLY A 39 -5.35 -4.09 -13.54
N GLY A 40 -6.21 -5.01 -13.08
CA GLY A 40 -5.74 -6.21 -12.39
C GLY A 40 -5.14 -7.20 -13.39
N ARG A 41 -3.98 -7.78 -13.07
CA ARG A 41 -3.49 -9.00 -13.75
C ARG A 41 -4.46 -10.15 -13.50
N SER A 42 -4.53 -11.10 -14.43
CA SER A 42 -5.41 -12.25 -14.24
C SER A 42 -4.94 -13.11 -13.04
N PRO A 43 -5.85 -13.79 -12.32
CA PRO A 43 -5.47 -14.70 -11.24
C PRO A 43 -4.47 -15.78 -11.68
N GLU A 44 -4.60 -16.27 -12.92
CA GLU A 44 -3.72 -17.27 -13.50
C GLU A 44 -2.31 -16.71 -13.73
N GLU A 45 -2.20 -15.48 -14.24
CA GLU A 45 -0.92 -14.79 -14.39
C GLU A 45 -0.25 -14.58 -13.03
N LEU A 46 -1.00 -14.15 -12.03
CA LEU A 46 -0.48 -13.96 -10.67
C LEU A 46 0.03 -15.28 -10.10
N ASN A 47 -0.73 -16.37 -10.21
CA ASN A 47 -0.32 -17.67 -9.69
C ASN A 47 0.94 -18.20 -10.41
N ARG A 48 1.03 -18.07 -11.74
CA ARG A 48 2.23 -18.46 -12.50
C ARG A 48 3.46 -17.65 -12.07
N ASN A 49 3.31 -16.34 -11.90
CA ASN A 49 4.41 -15.46 -11.50
C ASN A 49 4.89 -15.80 -10.08
N THR A 50 3.97 -16.02 -9.15
CA THR A 50 4.28 -16.45 -7.78
C THR A 50 5.02 -17.79 -7.77
N GLN A 51 4.53 -18.78 -8.53
CA GLN A 51 5.18 -20.10 -8.62
C GLN A 51 6.58 -20.00 -9.22
N THR A 52 6.74 -19.20 -10.26
CA THR A 52 8.04 -18.97 -10.92
C THR A 52 9.02 -18.32 -9.94
N PHE A 53 8.58 -17.28 -9.23
CA PHE A 53 9.38 -16.61 -8.21
C PHE A 53 9.82 -17.56 -7.09
N LEU A 54 8.88 -18.31 -6.49
CA LEU A 54 9.20 -19.27 -5.43
C LEU A 54 10.16 -20.35 -5.91
N SER A 55 9.99 -20.86 -7.15
CA SER A 55 10.89 -21.85 -7.72
C SER A 55 12.32 -21.32 -7.88
N LEU A 56 12.47 -20.04 -8.23
CA LEU A 56 13.76 -19.38 -8.37
C LEU A 56 14.43 -19.19 -7.00
N VAL A 57 13.69 -18.67 -6.01
CA VAL A 57 14.18 -18.53 -4.63
C VAL A 57 14.66 -19.87 -4.07
N LEU A 58 13.87 -20.93 -4.23
CA LEU A 58 14.24 -22.27 -3.76
C LEU A 58 15.51 -22.81 -4.46
N ARG A 59 15.67 -22.53 -5.76
CA ARG A 59 16.89 -22.91 -6.49
C ARG A 59 18.11 -22.15 -5.97
N CYS A 60 17.98 -20.85 -5.71
CA CYS A 60 19.05 -20.04 -5.14
C CYS A 60 19.47 -20.55 -3.76
N CYS A 61 18.50 -20.94 -2.90
CA CYS A 61 18.80 -21.40 -1.55
C CYS A 61 19.53 -22.76 -1.48
N ARG A 62 19.49 -23.57 -2.54
CA ARG A 62 20.14 -24.89 -2.56
C ARG A 62 21.67 -24.81 -2.69
N GLY A 63 22.23 -23.70 -3.18
CA GLY A 63 23.66 -23.59 -3.51
C GLY A 63 24.57 -23.18 -2.35
N SER A 64 24.07 -22.48 -1.32
CA SER A 64 24.90 -21.80 -0.31
C SER A 64 24.71 -22.30 1.12
N GLY A 65 24.31 -23.57 1.29
CA GLY A 65 23.83 -24.07 2.58
C GLY A 65 22.37 -23.63 2.80
N PRO A 66 21.40 -24.55 2.78
CA PRO A 66 19.97 -24.21 2.73
C PRO A 66 19.51 -23.34 3.92
N ALA A 67 20.19 -23.46 5.07
CA ALA A 67 19.87 -22.68 6.27
C ALA A 67 20.27 -21.20 6.16
N GLU A 68 21.46 -20.89 5.63
CA GLU A 68 21.95 -19.50 5.54
C GLU A 68 21.20 -18.69 4.49
N ALA A 69 20.90 -19.30 3.34
CA ALA A 69 20.09 -18.64 2.32
C ALA A 69 18.65 -18.40 2.80
N ALA A 70 18.03 -19.38 3.47
CA ALA A 70 16.70 -19.20 4.03
C ALA A 70 16.67 -18.11 5.11
N LYS A 71 17.71 -18.04 5.95
CA LYS A 71 17.89 -16.98 6.95
C LYS A 71 18.02 -15.60 6.30
N ALA A 72 18.78 -15.48 5.21
CA ALA A 72 18.91 -14.22 4.46
C ALA A 72 17.56 -13.78 3.85
N VAL A 73 16.79 -14.72 3.29
CA VAL A 73 15.43 -14.44 2.78
C VAL A 73 14.50 -13.98 3.90
N ALA A 74 14.55 -14.64 5.07
CA ALA A 74 13.76 -14.24 6.22
C ALA A 74 14.13 -12.83 6.73
N ALA A 75 15.42 -12.52 6.82
CA ALA A 75 15.90 -11.19 7.22
C ALA A 75 15.41 -10.10 6.25
N ALA A 76 15.55 -10.33 4.93
CA ALA A 76 15.08 -9.40 3.91
C ALA A 76 13.55 -9.20 3.97
N LEU A 77 12.79 -10.26 4.26
CA LEU A 77 11.34 -10.16 4.42
C LEU A 77 10.96 -9.32 5.65
N VAL A 78 11.63 -9.52 6.79
CA VAL A 78 11.41 -8.71 8.00
C VAL A 78 11.72 -7.25 7.73
N GLU A 79 12.85 -6.95 7.09
CA GLU A 79 13.23 -5.57 6.73
C GLU A 79 12.20 -4.89 5.81
N ALA A 80 11.66 -5.63 4.84
CA ALA A 80 10.65 -5.10 3.91
C ALA A 80 9.26 -4.88 4.57
N VAL A 81 8.88 -5.71 5.53
CA VAL A 81 7.56 -5.69 6.17
C VAL A 81 7.54 -4.79 7.40
N CYS A 82 8.54 -4.92 8.27
CA CYS A 82 8.66 -4.23 9.55
C CYS A 82 10.14 -3.93 9.87
N PRO A 83 10.72 -2.87 9.27
CA PRO A 83 12.13 -2.54 9.46
C PRO A 83 12.46 -2.21 10.92
N GLU A 84 11.49 -1.71 11.70
CA GLU A 84 11.64 -1.44 13.14
C GLU A 84 11.90 -2.70 13.97
N ALA A 85 11.55 -3.88 13.45
CA ALA A 85 11.81 -5.17 14.10
C ALA A 85 13.08 -5.86 13.57
N ALA A 86 13.78 -5.26 12.59
CA ALA A 86 15.01 -5.83 12.07
C ALA A 86 16.11 -5.80 13.14
N GLY A 87 16.60 -6.99 13.54
CA GLY A 87 17.56 -7.13 14.63
C GLY A 87 16.95 -7.09 16.03
N ALA A 88 15.62 -7.19 16.16
CA ALA A 88 14.96 -7.37 17.44
C ALA A 88 15.38 -8.70 18.11
N GLU A 89 15.23 -8.75 19.43
CA GLU A 89 15.47 -9.97 20.19
C GLU A 89 14.51 -11.09 19.76
N LEU A 90 15.03 -12.32 19.72
CA LEU A 90 14.23 -13.51 19.38
C LEU A 90 13.32 -13.94 20.55
N ALA A 91 13.62 -13.49 21.76
CA ALA A 91 12.81 -13.79 22.94
C ALA A 91 11.44 -13.12 22.80
N TRP A 92 10.37 -13.92 22.90
CA TRP A 92 9.02 -13.38 22.84
C TRP A 92 8.74 -12.56 24.11
N PRO A 93 8.31 -11.29 23.99
CA PRO A 93 8.03 -10.46 25.16
C PRO A 93 6.82 -10.95 25.99
N PRO A 94 6.61 -10.42 27.19
CA PRO A 94 5.36 -10.66 27.93
C PRO A 94 4.15 -10.05 27.18
N GLU A 95 2.96 -10.62 27.44
CA GLU A 95 1.70 -10.25 26.76
C GLU A 95 1.35 -8.76 26.91
N GLU A 96 1.68 -8.16 28.06
CA GLU A 96 1.43 -6.75 28.33
C GLU A 96 2.12 -5.83 27.31
N LEU A 97 3.27 -6.25 26.75
CA LEU A 97 4.00 -5.45 25.79
C LEU A 97 3.32 -5.38 24.42
N ALA A 98 2.47 -6.36 24.07
CA ALA A 98 1.71 -6.34 22.82
C ALA A 98 0.80 -5.10 22.72
N ARG A 99 0.33 -4.57 23.87
CA ARG A 99 -0.48 -3.34 23.93
C ARG A 99 0.31 -2.10 23.51
N ALA A 100 1.62 -2.10 23.69
CA ALA A 100 2.50 -1.00 23.28
C ALA A 100 2.83 -1.03 21.78
N THR A 101 2.63 -2.17 21.09
CA THR A 101 3.02 -2.36 19.69
C THR A 101 1.85 -2.49 18.71
N VAL A 102 0.61 -2.25 19.16
CA VAL A 102 -0.63 -2.44 18.39
C VAL A 102 -0.57 -1.80 17.00
N GLU A 103 -0.06 -0.56 16.89
CA GLU A 103 0.01 0.12 15.59
C GLU A 103 0.93 -0.62 14.61
N ARG A 104 2.10 -1.06 15.08
CA ARG A 104 3.05 -1.85 14.29
C ARG A 104 2.40 -3.16 13.86
N ASP A 105 1.73 -3.86 14.78
CA ASP A 105 1.14 -5.16 14.52
C ASP A 105 -0.03 -5.03 13.51
N LEU A 106 -0.83 -3.97 13.59
CA LEU A 106 -1.85 -3.65 12.60
C LEU A 106 -1.26 -3.30 11.22
N ARG A 107 -0.12 -2.60 11.17
CA ARG A 107 0.58 -2.31 9.91
C ARG A 107 1.10 -3.61 9.28
N ILE A 108 1.65 -4.54 10.07
CA ILE A 108 2.06 -5.87 9.60
C ILE A 108 0.86 -6.62 9.02
N VAL A 109 -0.26 -6.71 9.76
CA VAL A 109 -1.48 -7.39 9.29
C VAL A 109 -2.00 -6.79 7.98
N ARG A 110 -1.97 -5.47 7.81
CA ARG A 110 -2.39 -4.80 6.56
C ARG A 110 -1.49 -5.10 5.37
N ARG A 111 -0.24 -5.51 5.58
CA ARG A 111 0.67 -5.90 4.48
C ARG A 111 0.42 -7.34 4.00
N PHE A 112 -0.18 -8.18 4.84
CA PHE A 112 -0.47 -9.59 4.55
C PHE A 112 -1.94 -9.86 4.19
N ARG A 113 -2.80 -8.84 4.22
CA ARG A 113 -4.20 -8.90 3.77
C ARG A 113 -4.35 -8.15 2.45
#